data_AF-A0A920RXG7-F1
#
_entry.id   AF-A0A920RXG7-F1
#
_cell.length_a   1.000
_cell.length_b   1.000
_cell.length_c   1.000
_cell.angle_alpha   90.00
_cell.angle_beta   90.00
_cell.angle_gamma   90.00
#
_symmetry.space_group_name_H-M   'P 1'
#
loop_
_entity.id
_entity.type
_entity.pdbx_description
1 polymer ?
#
loop_
_entity_poly.entity_id
_entity_poly.type
_entity_poly.pdbx_seq_one_letter_code
_entity_poly.pdbx_strand_id
1 'polypeptide(L)'
;MIWEKMTVNPTQAYSITGAPRVVKNNVVIGNGGAEFGVRGYVSAYDADTGDLVWRFYTVPGNPEDDLEEGENQKNESIMKLAASTWGGSNWLDFGGGGTVWDSMAYDPELDLLYIGTGNGGPWEQSRRSPDGGDNLFLSSIIALKPDTGEYVWHYQTTPGDKWDYTATQHMILAELEIDGRLRKVIMQAPKNGFFYVIDRTDGKLISAENYVKVTWASHVDPDSGRPVKIASGDYEEELKFIFPGPLGGHNWHPMSYNPNTGLVYIPVLEMYFAYSKDEAYTYDEKLWNTGIDSQTTIPPKNILQLASLVKSIRGRLSAWDPVEQKEVWKSYHTLPWNGGTLTTSGNLVFQGNSDGEFVAFQADTGKRLWSTDLKSGIIAPPITYSIDGQQYVSVLVGWGGMFALYSGLPAKYTGGPINGKIVTFALGSDLSIPDGPPTLEMPYPPESNADEVTIANGEEKYHAYCFVCHGVGAVGGGVISDLRYMSEETHSKFSAIVLGGMYANKGMVGFSDILSQEDSEEIHAYLIQRAKETYYLERINSFLK
;
A
#
# COMPACT_ATOMS: atom_id res chain seq x y z
N MET A 1 13.97 -7.36 -28.01
CA MET A 1 13.89 -7.97 -26.68
C MET A 1 15.13 -8.82 -26.49
N ILE A 2 15.93 -8.58 -25.44
CA ILE A 2 17.21 -9.27 -25.21
C ILE A 2 16.95 -10.59 -24.45
N TRP A 3 16.09 -10.55 -23.42
CA TRP A 3 15.59 -11.72 -22.70
C TRP A 3 14.21 -11.40 -22.07
N GLU A 4 13.53 -12.45 -21.60
CA GLU A 4 12.31 -12.40 -20.77
C GLU A 4 12.41 -13.54 -19.74
N LYS A 5 12.04 -13.29 -18.47
CA LYS A 5 12.17 -14.27 -17.39
C LYS A 5 10.95 -14.22 -16.47
N MET A 6 10.37 -15.40 -16.20
CA MET A 6 9.40 -15.58 -15.13
C MET A 6 10.15 -15.60 -13.80
N THR A 7 9.98 -14.55 -12.98
CA THR A 7 10.73 -14.39 -11.72
C THR A 7 9.97 -14.89 -10.49
N VAL A 8 8.71 -15.28 -10.67
CA VAL A 8 7.81 -15.80 -9.63
C VAL A 8 7.27 -17.17 -9.98
N ASN A 9 6.84 -17.94 -8.98
CA ASN A 9 6.13 -19.19 -9.24
C ASN A 9 4.72 -18.87 -9.80
N PRO A 10 4.40 -19.21 -11.06
CA PRO A 10 3.12 -18.86 -11.66
C PRO A 10 1.93 -19.65 -11.11
N THR A 11 2.17 -20.69 -10.30
CA THR A 11 1.10 -21.45 -9.63
C THR A 11 0.69 -20.86 -8.29
N GLN A 12 1.39 -19.82 -7.82
CA GLN A 12 1.12 -19.14 -6.56
C GLN A 12 0.68 -17.70 -6.84
N ALA A 13 -0.02 -17.09 -5.90
CA ALA A 13 -0.59 -15.75 -6.02
C ALA A 13 0.43 -14.59 -5.89
N TYR A 14 1.60 -14.75 -6.52
CA TYR A 14 2.59 -13.67 -6.62
C TYR A 14 2.21 -12.64 -7.67
N SER A 15 2.67 -11.41 -7.46
CA SER A 15 2.64 -10.33 -8.45
C SER A 15 3.90 -9.47 -8.38
N ILE A 16 4.12 -8.61 -9.38
CA ILE A 16 5.21 -7.63 -9.39
C ILE A 16 4.62 -6.27 -9.71
N THR A 17 4.82 -5.31 -8.79
CA THR A 17 4.29 -3.94 -8.89
C THR A 17 5.37 -2.88 -8.77
N GLY A 18 6.45 -3.17 -8.04
CA GLY A 18 7.57 -2.25 -7.83
C GLY A 18 8.47 -2.11 -9.06
N ALA A 19 9.20 -1.00 -9.12
CA ALA A 19 10.22 -0.81 -10.14
C ALA A 19 11.49 -1.64 -9.82
N PRO A 20 12.07 -2.39 -10.78
CA PRO A 20 13.36 -3.02 -10.57
C PRO A 20 14.45 -1.97 -10.39
N ARG A 21 15.52 -2.31 -9.66
CA ARG A 21 16.74 -1.50 -9.59
C ARG A 21 17.87 -2.24 -10.27
N VAL A 22 18.70 -1.53 -11.04
CA VAL A 22 19.94 -2.09 -11.59
C VAL A 22 21.08 -1.69 -10.67
N VAL A 23 21.70 -2.67 -10.04
CA VAL A 23 22.86 -2.48 -9.15
C VAL A 23 24.03 -3.24 -9.74
N LYS A 24 25.08 -2.51 -10.12
CA LYS A 24 26.19 -3.04 -10.93
C LYS A 24 25.62 -3.66 -12.23
N ASN A 25 25.84 -4.96 -12.48
CA ASN A 25 25.28 -5.66 -13.66
C ASN A 25 23.99 -6.44 -13.36
N ASN A 26 23.36 -6.23 -12.20
CA ASN A 26 22.25 -7.06 -11.75
C ASN A 26 20.93 -6.27 -11.73
N VAL A 27 19.90 -6.79 -12.40
CA VAL A 27 18.51 -6.36 -12.26
C VAL A 27 17.94 -7.01 -11.00
N VAL A 28 17.67 -6.19 -9.98
CA VAL A 28 17.12 -6.61 -8.70
C VAL A 28 15.62 -6.35 -8.68
N ILE A 29 14.84 -7.38 -8.38
CA ILE A 29 13.38 -7.30 -8.29
C ILE A 29 12.85 -8.24 -7.22
N GLY A 30 11.80 -7.80 -6.51
CA GLY A 30 11.05 -8.63 -5.57
C GLY A 30 9.66 -8.96 -6.13
N ASN A 31 8.70 -9.12 -5.23
CA ASN A 31 7.33 -9.51 -5.54
C ASN A 31 6.38 -8.98 -4.46
N GLY A 32 5.07 -9.03 -4.75
CA GLY A 32 3.98 -8.86 -3.81
C GLY A 32 3.11 -10.13 -3.73
N GLY A 33 2.15 -10.14 -2.79
CA GLY A 33 1.23 -11.26 -2.58
C GLY A 33 1.10 -11.74 -1.13
N ALA A 34 1.67 -11.04 -0.14
CA ALA A 34 1.59 -11.44 1.28
C ALA A 34 0.13 -11.63 1.74
N GLU A 35 -0.76 -10.82 1.19
CA GLU A 35 -2.21 -10.87 1.33
C GLU A 35 -2.84 -12.20 0.90
N PHE A 36 -2.25 -12.93 -0.05
CA PHE A 36 -2.77 -14.20 -0.56
C PHE A 36 -2.04 -15.42 0.04
N GLY A 37 -1.01 -15.19 0.85
CA GLY A 37 -0.18 -16.23 1.45
C GLY A 37 0.93 -16.70 0.52
N VAL A 38 2.02 -15.92 0.48
CA VAL A 38 3.22 -16.25 -0.29
C VAL A 38 4.48 -16.03 0.55
N ARG A 39 5.57 -16.71 0.20
CA ARG A 39 6.88 -16.54 0.83
C ARG A 39 7.66 -15.41 0.17
N GLY A 40 8.00 -14.36 0.92
CA GLY A 40 8.70 -13.20 0.38
C GLY A 40 10.15 -13.50 -0.01
N TYR A 41 10.60 -12.91 -1.12
CA TYR A 41 12.00 -12.91 -1.53
C TYR A 41 12.32 -11.72 -2.45
N VAL A 42 13.61 -11.48 -2.62
CA VAL A 42 14.18 -10.62 -3.67
C VAL A 42 15.20 -11.43 -4.47
N SER A 43 15.32 -11.15 -5.76
CA SER A 43 16.28 -11.83 -6.64
C SER A 43 17.05 -10.83 -7.49
N ALA A 44 18.28 -11.18 -7.82
CA ALA A 44 19.11 -10.50 -8.80
C ALA A 44 19.26 -11.37 -10.05
N TYR A 45 19.08 -10.74 -11.21
CA TYR A 45 19.27 -11.36 -12.52
C TYR A 45 20.35 -10.61 -13.28
N ASP A 46 21.19 -11.31 -14.04
CA ASP A 46 22.17 -10.67 -14.90
C ASP A 46 21.46 -9.80 -15.94
N ALA A 47 21.90 -8.54 -16.09
CA ALA A 47 21.24 -7.57 -16.96
C ALA A 47 21.32 -7.92 -18.45
N ASP A 48 22.35 -8.66 -18.87
CA ASP A 48 22.59 -9.01 -20.25
C ASP A 48 21.87 -10.31 -20.64
N THR A 49 21.78 -11.30 -19.73
CA THR A 49 21.23 -12.63 -20.04
C THR A 49 19.88 -12.94 -19.39
N GLY A 50 19.54 -12.29 -18.29
CA GLY A 50 18.35 -12.62 -17.48
C GLY A 50 18.53 -13.87 -16.62
N ASP A 51 19.74 -14.39 -16.47
CA ASP A 51 20.05 -15.54 -15.61
C ASP A 51 19.98 -15.14 -14.13
N LEU A 52 19.44 -16.03 -13.30
CA LEU A 52 19.39 -15.83 -11.85
C LEU A 52 20.80 -15.86 -11.27
N VAL A 53 21.22 -14.77 -10.62
CA VAL A 53 22.52 -14.65 -9.97
C VAL A 53 22.43 -15.07 -8.51
N TRP A 54 21.44 -14.54 -7.79
CA TRP A 54 21.15 -14.90 -6.40
C TRP A 54 19.70 -14.60 -6.03
N ARG A 55 19.23 -15.26 -4.97
CA ARG A 55 17.95 -15.03 -4.32
C ARG A 55 18.14 -14.96 -2.80
N PHE A 56 17.42 -14.02 -2.18
CA PHE A 56 17.33 -13.88 -0.73
C PHE A 56 15.86 -13.96 -0.31
N TYR A 57 15.49 -15.02 0.40
CA TYR A 57 14.17 -15.12 1.05
C TYR A 57 14.14 -14.24 2.30
N THR A 58 13.01 -13.59 2.56
CA THR A 58 12.87 -12.68 3.72
C THR A 58 12.26 -13.38 4.92
N VAL A 59 11.69 -14.57 4.75
CA VAL A 59 11.11 -15.38 5.83
C VAL A 59 11.61 -16.83 5.70
N PRO A 60 11.77 -17.56 6.81
CA PRO A 60 12.31 -18.91 6.80
C PRO A 60 11.31 -19.89 6.14
N GLY A 61 11.86 -20.83 5.37
CA GLY A 61 11.14 -22.01 4.91
C GLY A 61 11.16 -23.09 5.99
N ASN A 62 10.90 -24.33 5.60
CA ASN A 62 11.07 -25.46 6.50
C ASN A 62 12.58 -25.65 6.79
N PRO A 63 13.04 -25.63 8.06
CA PRO A 63 14.46 -25.75 8.38
C PRO A 63 15.13 -27.07 7.97
N GLU A 64 14.33 -28.11 7.68
CA GLU A 64 14.80 -29.42 7.26
C GLU A 64 14.95 -29.55 5.73
N ASP A 65 14.46 -28.56 4.96
CA ASP A 65 14.55 -28.59 3.50
C ASP A 65 15.93 -28.11 3.01
N ASP A 66 16.35 -28.61 1.85
CA ASP A 66 17.53 -28.10 1.15
C ASP A 66 17.30 -26.66 0.67
N LEU A 67 18.40 -25.91 0.49
CA LEU A 67 18.34 -24.56 -0.08
C LEU A 67 17.69 -24.55 -1.46
N GLU A 68 16.83 -23.56 -1.69
CA GLU A 68 16.19 -23.32 -2.97
C GLU A 68 17.18 -22.69 -3.99
N GLU A 69 16.81 -22.72 -5.27
CA GLU A 69 17.65 -22.19 -6.34
C GLU A 69 18.03 -20.72 -6.13
N GLY A 70 19.33 -20.44 -6.22
CA GLY A 70 19.88 -19.09 -6.05
C GLY A 70 20.06 -18.65 -4.60
N GLU A 71 19.61 -19.43 -3.61
CA GLU A 71 19.90 -19.13 -2.21
C GLU A 71 21.39 -19.26 -1.91
N ASN A 72 21.93 -18.28 -1.18
CA ASN A 72 23.32 -18.26 -0.79
C ASN A 72 23.52 -19.02 0.53
N GLN A 73 24.31 -20.09 0.52
CA GLN A 73 24.64 -20.90 1.71
C GLN A 73 25.12 -20.06 2.90
N LYS A 74 25.78 -18.93 2.66
CA LYS A 74 26.23 -18.04 3.74
C LYS A 74 25.07 -17.45 4.55
N ASN A 75 23.86 -17.47 4.01
CA ASN A 75 22.65 -17.02 4.70
C ASN A 75 22.00 -18.11 5.58
N GLU A 76 22.53 -19.33 5.64
CA GLU A 76 21.92 -20.42 6.41
C GLU A 76 21.83 -20.10 7.92
N SER A 77 22.85 -19.46 8.49
CA SER A 77 22.88 -19.11 9.91
C SER A 77 21.83 -18.06 10.26
N ILE A 78 21.65 -17.07 9.39
CA ILE A 78 20.63 -16.01 9.55
C ILE A 78 19.22 -16.56 9.24
N MET A 79 19.10 -17.48 8.27
CA MET A 79 18.12 -18.57 8.12
C MET A 79 17.58 -19.12 9.44
N LYS A 80 18.47 -19.80 10.15
CA LYS A 80 18.16 -20.51 11.39
C LYS A 80 17.80 -19.54 12.53
N LEU A 81 18.48 -18.40 12.60
CA LEU A 81 18.11 -17.35 13.55
C LEU A 81 16.69 -16.84 13.26
N ALA A 82 16.38 -16.53 11.99
CA ALA A 82 15.05 -16.09 11.60
C ALA A 82 14.01 -17.14 12.00
N ALA A 83 14.19 -18.41 11.63
CA ALA A 83 13.32 -19.52 12.02
C ALA A 83 13.08 -19.61 13.54
N SER A 84 14.10 -19.38 14.38
CA SER A 84 13.94 -19.39 15.84
C SER A 84 13.04 -18.27 16.40
N THR A 85 12.71 -17.28 15.58
CA THR A 85 11.77 -16.19 15.93
C THR A 85 10.34 -16.45 15.48
N TRP A 86 10.05 -17.63 14.93
CA TRP A 86 8.71 -18.08 14.56
C TRP A 86 8.28 -19.23 15.50
N GLY A 87 7.05 -19.13 16.01
CA GLY A 87 6.40 -20.11 16.87
C GLY A 87 5.55 -21.08 16.06
N GLY A 88 5.55 -22.36 16.44
CA GLY A 88 4.86 -23.42 15.70
C GLY A 88 5.49 -23.75 14.33
N SER A 89 4.65 -24.10 13.34
CA SER A 89 5.06 -24.35 11.95
C SER A 89 4.07 -23.79 10.92
N ASN A 90 3.03 -23.07 11.36
CA ASN A 90 1.88 -22.68 10.55
C ASN A 90 2.24 -21.75 9.38
N TRP A 91 3.30 -20.93 9.53
CA TRP A 91 3.73 -20.04 8.44
C TRP A 91 4.17 -20.80 7.18
N LEU A 92 4.53 -22.07 7.30
CA LEU A 92 4.87 -22.91 6.14
C LEU A 92 3.65 -23.15 5.25
N ASP A 93 2.46 -23.28 5.85
CA ASP A 93 1.21 -23.47 5.12
C ASP A 93 0.72 -22.18 4.46
N PHE A 94 1.05 -21.02 5.06
CA PHE A 94 0.61 -19.70 4.59
C PHE A 94 1.67 -18.94 3.79
N GLY A 95 2.90 -19.46 3.67
CA GLY A 95 4.05 -18.77 3.10
C GLY A 95 4.71 -17.72 4.00
N GLY A 96 4.02 -17.20 5.03
CA GLY A 96 4.58 -16.30 6.05
C GLY A 96 4.66 -14.83 5.67
N GLY A 97 4.63 -14.47 4.38
CA GLY A 97 4.65 -13.08 3.90
C GLY A 97 6.06 -12.52 3.73
N GLY A 98 6.29 -11.25 4.09
CA GLY A 98 7.59 -10.59 4.02
C GLY A 98 8.01 -10.15 2.62
N THR A 99 7.07 -10.03 1.69
CA THR A 99 7.30 -9.69 0.28
C THR A 99 8.02 -8.35 0.07
N VAL A 100 8.91 -8.27 -0.93
CA VAL A 100 9.74 -7.08 -1.25
C VAL A 100 9.16 -6.36 -2.47
N TRP A 101 8.05 -5.63 -2.27
CA TRP A 101 7.20 -5.19 -3.39
C TRP A 101 7.44 -3.75 -3.90
N ASP A 102 8.34 -2.97 -3.28
CA ASP A 102 8.55 -1.56 -3.66
C ASP A 102 10.01 -1.05 -3.51
N SER A 103 10.37 -0.53 -2.34
CA SER A 103 11.59 0.27 -2.17
C SER A 103 12.86 -0.58 -2.06
N MET A 104 13.89 -0.11 -2.77
CA MET A 104 15.27 -0.58 -2.66
C MET A 104 16.21 0.63 -2.81
N ALA A 105 17.31 0.64 -2.06
CA ALA A 105 18.34 1.67 -2.13
C ALA A 105 19.74 1.04 -2.20
N TYR A 106 20.73 1.76 -2.74
CA TYR A 106 22.10 1.23 -2.88
C TYR A 106 23.14 2.29 -2.48
N ASP A 107 24.09 1.92 -1.63
CA ASP A 107 25.28 2.72 -1.34
C ASP A 107 26.50 2.08 -2.04
N PRO A 108 27.07 2.72 -3.07
CA PRO A 108 28.24 2.18 -3.78
C PRO A 108 29.54 2.25 -2.97
N GLU A 109 29.67 3.13 -1.98
CA GLU A 109 30.88 3.22 -1.14
C GLU A 109 30.94 2.10 -0.11
N LEU A 110 29.79 1.72 0.44
CA LEU A 110 29.68 0.60 1.40
C LEU A 110 29.49 -0.76 0.69
N ASP A 111 29.14 -0.71 -0.59
CA ASP A 111 28.71 -1.83 -1.40
C ASP A 111 27.60 -2.64 -0.72
N LEU A 112 26.52 -1.91 -0.37
CA LEU A 112 25.35 -2.44 0.32
C LEU A 112 24.07 -2.09 -0.45
N LEU A 113 23.31 -3.13 -0.78
CA LEU A 113 21.93 -3.04 -1.25
C LEU A 113 21.00 -3.10 -0.04
N TYR A 114 20.13 -2.11 0.11
CA TYR A 114 19.10 -2.06 1.13
C TYR A 114 17.75 -2.44 0.53
N ILE A 115 17.06 -3.37 1.16
CA ILE A 115 15.69 -3.77 0.79
C ILE A 115 14.74 -3.54 1.97
N GLY A 116 13.50 -3.20 1.66
CA GLY A 116 12.41 -3.14 2.62
C GLY A 116 11.52 -4.37 2.51
N THR A 117 11.14 -4.99 3.63
CA THR A 117 10.32 -6.21 3.64
C THR A 117 8.87 -5.94 4.08
N GLY A 118 7.97 -6.78 3.58
CA GLY A 118 6.53 -6.65 3.78
C GLY A 118 6.02 -7.12 5.14
N ASN A 119 4.70 -7.07 5.26
CA ASN A 119 3.89 -7.60 6.35
C ASN A 119 3.86 -9.14 6.37
N GLY A 120 3.38 -9.71 7.46
CA GLY A 120 3.13 -11.15 7.56
C GLY A 120 1.88 -11.62 6.82
N GLY A 121 1.88 -12.87 6.36
CA GLY A 121 0.72 -13.57 5.79
C GLY A 121 0.42 -14.87 6.54
N PRO A 122 -0.79 -15.07 7.12
CA PRO A 122 -1.84 -14.06 7.31
C PRO A 122 -1.37 -12.91 8.21
N TRP A 123 -2.14 -11.82 8.29
CA TRP A 123 -1.80 -10.67 9.15
C TRP A 123 -1.85 -11.08 10.63
N GLU A 124 -2.87 -11.84 11.03
CA GLU A 124 -3.02 -12.37 12.39
C GLU A 124 -1.80 -13.20 12.84
N GLN A 125 -1.00 -12.65 13.77
CA GLN A 125 0.21 -13.30 14.25
C GLN A 125 -0.09 -14.61 14.98
N SER A 126 -1.10 -14.66 15.84
CA SER A 126 -1.44 -15.86 16.63
C SER A 126 -1.83 -17.07 15.76
N ARG A 127 -2.19 -16.84 14.49
CA ARG A 127 -2.45 -17.91 13.52
C ARG A 127 -1.22 -18.27 12.70
N ARG A 128 -0.48 -17.26 12.25
CA ARG A 128 0.77 -17.41 11.48
C ARG A 128 1.91 -18.02 12.31
N SER A 129 1.96 -17.66 13.60
CA SER A 129 3.04 -17.95 14.54
C SER A 129 2.46 -18.06 15.97
N PRO A 130 1.81 -19.18 16.33
CA PRO A 130 1.01 -19.30 17.55
C PRO A 130 1.75 -19.05 18.86
N ASP A 131 3.04 -19.39 18.93
CA ASP A 131 3.85 -19.14 20.13
C ASP A 131 4.44 -17.71 20.17
N GLY A 132 3.99 -16.82 19.28
CA GLY A 132 4.46 -15.45 19.15
C GLY A 132 5.80 -15.36 18.42
N GLY A 133 6.68 -14.48 18.90
CA GLY A 133 8.00 -14.23 18.31
C GLY A 133 8.08 -12.98 17.43
N ASP A 134 9.28 -12.63 17.00
CA ASP A 134 9.54 -11.44 16.18
C ASP A 134 9.17 -11.66 14.71
N ASN A 135 9.12 -12.92 14.27
CA ASN A 135 8.88 -13.33 12.90
C ASN A 135 9.82 -12.63 11.90
N LEU A 136 11.13 -12.78 12.11
CA LEU A 136 12.12 -12.21 11.20
C LEU A 136 12.03 -12.84 9.80
N PHE A 137 12.19 -12.07 8.72
CA PHE A 137 12.45 -10.63 8.64
C PHE A 137 11.23 -9.84 8.18
N LEU A 138 10.04 -10.10 8.74
CA LEU A 138 8.87 -9.26 8.48
C LEU A 138 9.13 -7.81 8.90
N SER A 139 8.55 -6.85 8.19
CA SER A 139 8.61 -5.41 8.52
C SER A 139 10.01 -4.94 8.90
N SER A 140 10.97 -5.14 8.01
CA SER A 140 12.39 -4.90 8.24
C SER A 140 13.06 -4.15 7.10
N ILE A 141 14.09 -3.38 7.44
CA ILE A 141 15.13 -2.96 6.50
C ILE A 141 16.24 -3.99 6.57
N ILE A 142 16.69 -4.52 5.44
CA ILE A 142 17.80 -5.48 5.36
C ILE A 142 18.88 -4.93 4.44
N ALA A 143 20.14 -5.00 4.87
CA ALA A 143 21.30 -4.77 4.04
C ALA A 143 21.89 -6.08 3.53
N LEU A 144 22.09 -6.17 2.22
CA LEU A 144 22.64 -7.29 1.50
C LEU A 144 23.89 -6.88 0.71
N LYS A 145 24.78 -7.84 0.45
CA LYS A 145 25.82 -7.70 -0.57
C LYS A 145 25.20 -7.81 -1.96
N PRO A 146 25.35 -6.81 -2.84
CA PRO A 146 24.65 -6.79 -4.13
C PRO A 146 25.13 -7.85 -5.12
N ASP A 147 26.36 -8.34 -4.97
CA ASP A 147 26.94 -9.36 -5.87
C ASP A 147 26.46 -10.78 -5.54
N THR A 148 26.08 -11.03 -4.28
CA THR A 148 25.89 -12.39 -3.76
C THR A 148 24.58 -12.61 -3.01
N GLY A 149 23.83 -11.55 -2.69
CA GLY A 149 22.67 -11.63 -1.82
C GLY A 149 23.00 -12.02 -0.37
N GLU A 150 24.28 -11.95 0.03
CA GLU A 150 24.72 -12.28 1.40
C GLU A 150 24.21 -11.23 2.38
N TYR A 151 23.56 -11.68 3.46
CA TYR A 151 23.09 -10.84 4.55
C TYR A 151 24.22 -10.10 5.25
N VAL A 152 23.98 -8.83 5.61
CA VAL A 152 24.93 -8.00 6.39
C VAL A 152 24.32 -7.58 7.73
N TRP A 153 23.21 -6.85 7.70
CA TRP A 153 22.49 -6.40 8.90
C TRP A 153 21.00 -6.23 8.59
N HIS A 154 20.16 -6.18 9.63
CA HIS A 154 18.77 -5.74 9.51
C HIS A 154 18.36 -4.84 10.68
N TYR A 155 17.30 -4.07 10.48
CA TYR A 155 16.55 -3.40 11.53
C TYR A 155 15.05 -3.67 11.33
N GLN A 156 14.39 -4.24 12.33
CA GLN A 156 12.98 -4.59 12.27
C GLN A 156 12.11 -3.46 12.84
N THR A 157 11.32 -2.81 11.99
CA THR A 157 10.48 -1.67 12.37
C THR A 157 9.24 -2.08 13.16
N THR A 158 8.71 -3.28 12.88
CA THR A 158 7.53 -3.82 13.59
C THR A 158 7.71 -5.31 13.90
N PRO A 159 8.36 -5.65 15.04
CA PRO A 159 8.49 -7.03 15.50
C PRO A 159 7.13 -7.70 15.74
N GLY A 160 6.94 -8.90 15.21
CA GLY A 160 5.65 -9.61 15.28
C GLY A 160 4.54 -8.79 14.65
N ASP A 161 4.73 -8.33 13.41
CA ASP A 161 3.73 -7.56 12.66
C ASP A 161 2.40 -8.30 12.62
N LYS A 162 1.33 -7.56 12.94
CA LYS A 162 -0.05 -8.03 12.85
C LYS A 162 -1.02 -6.97 12.34
N TRP A 163 -0.53 -5.92 11.70
CA TRP A 163 -1.37 -4.78 11.28
C TRP A 163 -1.19 -4.43 9.81
N ASP A 164 -0.66 -5.35 9.01
CA ASP A 164 -0.19 -5.04 7.65
C ASP A 164 0.83 -3.88 7.66
N TYR A 165 1.74 -3.87 8.63
CA TYR A 165 2.80 -2.86 8.69
C TYR A 165 4.03 -3.33 7.94
N THR A 166 4.03 -3.09 6.63
CA THR A 166 5.21 -3.21 5.79
C THR A 166 6.31 -2.21 6.17
N ALA A 167 7.55 -2.57 5.86
CA ALA A 167 8.71 -1.69 5.80
C ALA A 167 9.25 -1.58 4.37
N THR A 168 8.37 -1.64 3.37
CA THR A 168 8.68 -1.56 1.94
C THR A 168 8.67 -0.13 1.41
N GLN A 169 8.33 0.85 2.25
CA GLN A 169 8.21 2.25 1.90
C GLN A 169 9.56 2.85 1.46
N HIS A 170 9.50 4.00 0.78
CA HIS A 170 10.67 4.66 0.24
C HIS A 170 11.78 4.84 1.31
N MET A 171 13.00 4.41 0.97
CA MET A 171 14.20 4.56 1.79
C MET A 171 15.11 5.61 1.18
N ILE A 172 15.50 6.62 1.95
CA ILE A 172 16.41 7.68 1.50
C ILE A 172 17.75 7.54 2.21
N LEU A 173 18.84 7.45 1.44
CA LEU A 173 20.20 7.51 1.96
C LEU A 173 20.65 8.98 2.01
N ALA A 174 21.17 9.42 3.15
CA ALA A 174 21.64 10.80 3.33
C ALA A 174 22.83 10.85 4.29
N GLU A 175 23.51 11.99 4.32
CA GLU A 175 24.46 12.31 5.38
C GLU A 175 23.88 13.44 6.22
N LEU A 176 23.75 13.22 7.53
CA LEU A 176 23.17 14.17 8.47
C LEU A 176 24.18 14.50 9.57
N GLU A 177 24.24 15.76 9.99
CA GLU A 177 24.98 16.15 11.18
C GLU A 177 24.11 15.87 12.42
N ILE A 178 24.48 14.86 13.20
CA ILE A 178 23.76 14.41 14.40
C ILE A 178 24.77 14.35 15.54
N ASP A 179 24.48 15.01 16.65
CA ASP A 179 25.38 15.14 17.82
C ASP A 179 26.79 15.65 17.44
N GLY A 180 26.85 16.60 16.51
CA GLY A 180 28.11 17.18 16.00
C GLY A 180 28.97 16.22 15.17
N ARG A 181 28.40 15.11 14.69
CA ARG A 181 29.07 14.15 13.82
C ARG A 181 28.28 13.97 12.53
N LEU A 182 28.99 13.95 11.40
CA LEU A 182 28.40 13.57 10.13
C LEU A 182 28.15 12.06 10.13
N ARG A 183 26.88 11.65 10.01
CA ARG A 183 26.43 10.26 10.04
C ARG A 183 25.89 9.85 8.69
N LYS A 184 26.32 8.67 8.23
CA LYS A 184 25.79 8.01 7.05
C LYS A 184 24.48 7.30 7.43
N VAL A 185 23.34 7.89 7.07
CA VAL A 185 22.03 7.38 7.50
C VAL A 185 21.22 6.79 6.34
N ILE A 186 20.27 5.93 6.72
CA ILE A 186 19.10 5.55 5.94
C ILE A 186 17.86 6.04 6.70
N MET A 187 16.97 6.73 6.00
CA MET A 187 15.74 7.29 6.55
C MET A 187 14.53 6.57 5.95
N GLN A 188 13.55 6.25 6.78
CA GLN A 188 12.32 5.62 6.32
C GLN A 188 11.12 6.03 7.18
N ALA A 189 9.99 6.31 6.52
CA ALA A 189 8.68 6.46 7.14
C ALA A 189 7.79 5.27 6.74
N PRO A 190 7.90 4.09 7.36
CA PRO A 190 7.06 2.93 7.02
C PRO A 190 5.61 3.12 7.47
N LYS A 191 4.75 2.15 7.13
CA LYS A 191 3.31 2.19 7.44
C LYS A 191 3.01 2.41 8.92
N ASN A 192 3.87 1.93 9.81
CA ASN A 192 3.61 1.88 11.26
C ASN A 192 3.53 3.26 11.96
N GLY A 193 3.92 4.34 11.28
CA GLY A 193 3.77 5.72 11.76
C GLY A 193 4.97 6.33 12.47
N PHE A 194 6.09 5.61 12.62
CA PHE A 194 7.36 6.12 13.11
C PHE A 194 8.29 6.54 11.95
N PHE A 195 9.06 7.61 12.12
CA PHE A 195 10.08 8.04 11.19
C PHE A 195 11.44 7.59 11.71
N TYR A 196 12.08 6.66 11.02
CA TYR A 196 13.34 6.07 11.46
C TYR A 196 14.53 6.77 10.82
N VAL A 197 15.55 7.05 11.63
CA VAL A 197 16.90 7.37 11.18
C VAL A 197 17.82 6.28 11.72
N ILE A 198 18.47 5.56 10.81
CA ILE A 198 19.30 4.39 11.11
C ILE A 198 20.69 4.60 10.49
N ASP A 199 21.75 4.20 11.18
CA ASP A 199 23.09 4.19 10.61
C ASP A 199 23.17 3.12 9.52
N ARG A 200 23.36 3.53 8.27
CA ARG A 200 23.29 2.60 7.14
C ARG A 200 24.54 1.71 7.02
N THR A 201 25.56 1.93 7.85
CA THR A 201 26.78 1.13 7.86
C THR A 201 26.62 -0.16 8.66
N ASP A 202 25.85 -0.13 9.75
CA ASP A 202 25.72 -1.25 10.69
C ASP A 202 24.29 -1.54 11.18
N GLY A 203 23.30 -0.78 10.72
CA GLY A 203 21.88 -1.00 11.03
C GLY A 203 21.45 -0.49 12.40
N LYS A 204 22.31 0.24 13.13
CA LYS A 204 21.95 0.75 14.46
C LYS A 204 20.94 1.90 14.35
N LEU A 205 19.88 1.82 15.15
CA LEU A 205 18.94 2.91 15.32
C LEU A 205 19.66 4.15 15.86
N ILE A 206 19.38 5.31 15.26
CA ILE A 206 19.80 6.62 15.75
C ILE A 206 18.62 7.31 16.44
N SER A 207 17.46 7.37 15.78
CA SER A 207 16.23 7.94 16.33
C SER A 207 14.99 7.40 15.64
N ALA A 208 13.85 7.41 16.36
CA ALA A 208 12.55 7.08 15.81
C ALA A 208 11.41 7.79 16.56
N GLU A 209 10.73 8.72 15.90
CA GLU A 209 9.57 9.43 16.44
C GLU A 209 8.33 9.32 15.56
N ASN A 210 7.16 9.50 16.15
CA ASN A 210 5.89 9.43 15.43
C ASN A 210 5.74 10.61 14.44
N TYR A 211 5.67 10.34 13.14
CA TYR A 211 5.36 11.38 12.14
C TYR A 211 3.85 11.57 11.92
N VAL A 212 3.04 10.66 12.46
CA VAL A 212 1.58 10.66 12.39
C VAL A 212 1.01 10.16 13.72
N LYS A 213 -0.31 10.22 13.89
CA LYS A 213 -0.97 9.59 15.03
C LYS A 213 -0.70 8.08 15.05
N VAL A 214 -0.20 7.59 16.18
CA VAL A 214 0.09 6.17 16.43
C VAL A 214 -0.65 5.73 17.70
N THR A 215 -1.24 4.54 17.66
CA THR A 215 -1.99 3.96 18.80
C THR A 215 -1.63 2.50 19.08
N TRP A 216 -0.78 1.87 18.27
CA TRP A 216 -0.34 0.50 18.50
C TRP A 216 0.88 0.39 19.42
N ALA A 217 1.71 1.43 19.43
CA ALA A 217 2.87 1.59 20.31
C ALA A 217 2.93 3.02 20.87
N SER A 218 3.59 3.18 22.01
CA SER A 218 3.77 4.50 22.64
C SER A 218 4.99 5.25 22.12
N HIS A 219 6.10 4.55 21.93
CA HIS A 219 7.38 5.06 21.42
C HIS A 219 8.25 3.88 20.95
N VAL A 220 9.40 4.18 20.35
CA VAL A 220 10.49 3.21 20.17
C VAL A 220 11.46 3.41 21.33
N ASP A 221 11.70 2.35 22.10
CA ASP A 221 12.65 2.38 23.22
C ASP A 221 14.08 2.57 22.67
N PRO A 222 14.81 3.62 23.07
CA PRO A 222 16.10 3.97 22.47
C PRO A 222 17.22 2.97 22.81
N ASP A 223 17.10 2.24 23.93
CA ASP A 223 18.11 1.29 24.38
C ASP A 223 18.03 -0.04 23.60
N SER A 224 16.81 -0.56 23.44
CA SER A 224 16.57 -1.80 22.70
C SER A 224 16.36 -1.57 21.20
N GLY A 225 15.99 -0.34 20.81
CA GLY A 225 15.56 -0.01 19.46
C GLY A 225 14.19 -0.58 19.08
N ARG A 226 13.39 -1.02 20.06
CA ARG A 226 12.13 -1.76 19.83
C ARG A 226 10.90 -0.92 20.17
N PRO A 227 9.81 -1.02 19.38
CA PRO A 227 8.54 -0.38 19.71
C PRO A 227 7.94 -0.91 21.02
N VAL A 228 7.52 -0.01 21.91
CA VAL A 228 6.81 -0.34 23.14
C VAL A 228 5.31 -0.42 22.84
N LYS A 229 4.85 -1.63 22.49
CA LYS A 229 3.44 -1.94 22.18
C LYS A 229 2.52 -1.60 23.36
N ILE A 230 1.31 -1.12 23.07
CA ILE A 230 0.30 -0.76 24.07
C ILE A 230 -1.04 -1.45 23.78
N ALA A 231 -1.88 -1.59 24.81
CA ALA A 231 -3.13 -2.35 24.75
C ALA A 231 -4.13 -1.87 23.67
N SER A 232 -4.07 -0.61 23.24
CA SER A 232 -4.92 -0.11 22.15
C SER A 232 -4.56 -0.69 20.78
N GLY A 233 -3.34 -1.22 20.60
CA GLY A 233 -2.91 -1.93 19.39
C GLY A 233 -3.24 -3.42 19.39
N ASP A 234 -3.74 -3.96 20.49
CA ASP A 234 -3.90 -5.39 20.68
C ASP A 234 -5.36 -5.82 20.50
N TYR A 235 -5.63 -6.53 19.42
CA TYR A 235 -6.98 -6.92 19.00
C TYR A 235 -7.25 -8.44 19.13
N GLU A 236 -6.42 -9.18 19.89
CA GLU A 236 -6.59 -10.64 20.03
C GLU A 236 -7.92 -11.05 20.68
N GLU A 237 -8.47 -10.21 21.56
CA GLU A 237 -9.67 -10.54 22.36
C GLU A 237 -10.90 -9.72 21.96
N GLU A 238 -10.72 -8.54 21.37
CA GLU A 238 -11.83 -7.65 21.02
C GLU A 238 -11.48 -6.72 19.87
N LEU A 239 -12.52 -6.18 19.22
CA LEU A 239 -12.38 -5.22 18.14
C LEU A 239 -11.64 -3.94 18.61
N LYS A 240 -10.62 -3.53 17.85
CA LYS A 240 -9.87 -2.29 18.09
C LYS A 240 -9.85 -1.38 16.87
N PHE A 241 -9.98 -0.08 17.11
CA PHE A 241 -9.69 0.95 16.12
C PHE A 241 -8.25 1.40 16.27
N ILE A 242 -7.40 1.06 15.30
CA ILE A 242 -5.95 1.26 15.37
C ILE A 242 -5.51 2.25 14.30
N PHE A 243 -4.69 3.21 14.72
CA PHE A 243 -3.88 4.10 13.89
C PHE A 243 -2.39 3.69 13.95
N PRO A 244 -1.68 3.68 12.81
CA PRO A 244 -2.26 3.67 11.46
C PRO A 244 -3.07 2.39 11.14
N GLY A 245 -3.81 2.38 10.03
CA GLY A 245 -4.43 1.16 9.49
C GLY A 245 -3.50 0.40 8.51
N PRO A 246 -4.01 -0.59 7.76
CA PRO A 246 -3.26 -1.35 6.75
C PRO A 246 -2.66 -0.49 5.64
N LEU A 247 -3.30 0.64 5.34
CA LEU A 247 -2.77 1.62 4.38
C LEU A 247 -1.62 2.47 4.94
N GLY A 248 -1.36 2.38 6.25
CA GLY A 248 -0.26 3.03 6.94
C GLY A 248 -0.43 4.51 7.18
N GLY A 249 0.56 5.09 7.88
CA GLY A 249 0.78 6.53 7.97
C GLY A 249 1.41 7.12 6.71
N HIS A 250 2.11 6.29 5.96
CA HIS A 250 2.76 6.55 4.69
C HIS A 250 2.85 5.21 3.95
N ASN A 251 2.58 5.21 2.65
CA ASN A 251 2.55 4.01 1.81
C ASN A 251 3.61 4.14 0.70
N TRP A 252 3.42 3.50 -0.45
CA TRP A 252 4.38 3.48 -1.55
C TRP A 252 4.68 4.85 -2.20
N HIS A 253 3.81 5.85 -2.01
CA HIS A 253 3.95 7.19 -2.58
C HIS A 253 5.30 7.82 -2.18
N PRO A 254 6.28 8.01 -3.08
CA PRO A 254 7.63 8.34 -2.64
C PRO A 254 7.73 9.66 -1.88
N MET A 255 8.44 9.66 -0.75
CA MET A 255 8.93 10.89 -0.10
C MET A 255 10.17 11.44 -0.82
N SER A 256 10.58 12.67 -0.52
CA SER A 256 11.81 13.27 -1.06
C SER A 256 12.57 14.05 0.01
N TYR A 257 13.89 14.15 -0.12
CA TYR A 257 14.76 14.87 0.83
C TYR A 257 15.47 16.03 0.13
N ASN A 258 15.52 17.19 0.78
CA ASN A 258 16.23 18.36 0.26
C ASN A 258 17.42 18.72 1.18
N PRO A 259 18.67 18.57 0.72
CA PRO A 259 19.84 18.87 1.53
C PRO A 259 20.00 20.36 1.86
N ASN A 260 19.36 21.28 1.10
CA ASN A 260 19.44 22.72 1.39
C ASN A 260 18.55 23.12 2.57
N THR A 261 17.42 22.42 2.78
CA THR A 261 16.52 22.68 3.92
C THR A 261 16.74 21.69 5.06
N GLY A 262 17.35 20.53 4.78
CA GLY A 262 17.46 19.42 5.72
C GLY A 262 16.16 18.66 5.92
N LEU A 263 15.11 18.91 5.13
CA LEU A 263 13.77 18.38 5.37
C LEU A 263 13.42 17.21 4.44
N VAL A 264 12.60 16.31 4.95
CA VAL A 264 11.98 15.20 4.23
C VAL A 264 10.49 15.48 4.03
N TYR A 265 10.01 15.36 2.79
CA TYR A 265 8.64 15.68 2.41
C TYR A 265 7.80 14.41 2.24
N ILE A 266 6.92 14.14 3.21
CA ILE A 266 6.19 12.88 3.36
C ILE A 266 4.71 13.05 2.96
N PRO A 267 4.19 12.24 2.02
CA PRO A 267 2.75 12.07 1.80
C PRO A 267 2.11 11.29 2.97
N VAL A 268 1.62 12.00 3.99
CA VAL A 268 1.05 11.38 5.19
C VAL A 268 -0.44 11.05 4.99
N LEU A 269 -0.82 9.87 5.47
CA LEU A 269 -2.18 9.36 5.59
C LEU A 269 -2.58 9.34 7.07
N GLU A 270 -3.72 9.94 7.39
CA GLU A 270 -4.32 9.90 8.72
C GLU A 270 -5.60 9.07 8.63
N MET A 271 -5.50 7.77 8.90
CA MET A 271 -6.64 6.87 8.88
C MET A 271 -6.47 5.72 9.88
N TYR A 272 -7.60 5.29 10.46
CA TYR A 272 -7.65 4.11 11.31
C TYR A 272 -8.24 2.93 10.56
N PHE A 273 -8.11 1.75 11.15
CA PHE A 273 -8.79 0.54 10.73
C PHE A 273 -9.37 -0.21 11.93
N ALA A 274 -10.49 -0.89 11.72
CA ALA A 274 -11.13 -1.72 12.74
C ALA A 274 -10.60 -3.16 12.60
N TYR A 275 -9.74 -3.58 13.54
CA TYR A 275 -9.20 -4.92 13.58
C TYR A 275 -10.03 -5.78 14.53
N SER A 276 -10.42 -6.96 14.05
CA SER A 276 -10.94 -8.08 14.84
C SER A 276 -10.47 -9.36 14.17
N LYS A 277 -10.18 -10.39 14.94
CA LYS A 277 -9.86 -11.70 14.38
C LYS A 277 -11.10 -12.29 13.71
N ASP A 278 -10.86 -13.05 12.64
CA ASP A 278 -11.86 -13.95 12.08
C ASP A 278 -11.75 -15.34 12.75
N GLU A 279 -12.69 -15.62 13.65
CA GLU A 279 -12.76 -16.92 14.34
C GLU A 279 -13.12 -18.09 13.40
N ALA A 280 -13.73 -17.81 12.24
CA ALA A 280 -14.10 -18.79 11.23
C ALA A 280 -13.06 -18.92 10.10
N TYR A 281 -11.93 -18.21 10.21
CA TYR A 281 -10.93 -18.13 9.15
C TYR A 281 -10.46 -19.51 8.70
N THR A 282 -10.50 -19.71 7.38
CA THR A 282 -9.90 -20.83 6.68
C THR A 282 -9.08 -20.28 5.52
N TYR A 283 -7.86 -20.77 5.34
CA TYR A 283 -7.02 -20.38 4.21
C TYR A 283 -7.59 -20.90 2.89
N ASP A 284 -7.63 -20.04 1.89
CA ASP A 284 -7.98 -20.38 0.52
C ASP A 284 -7.02 -19.66 -0.44
N GLU A 285 -6.27 -20.43 -1.24
CA GLU A 285 -5.25 -19.91 -2.16
C GLU A 285 -5.78 -18.91 -3.21
N LYS A 286 -7.11 -18.85 -3.41
CA LYS A 286 -7.77 -17.94 -4.36
C LYS A 286 -8.26 -16.65 -3.71
N LEU A 287 -8.23 -16.56 -2.38
CA LEU A 287 -8.85 -15.49 -1.61
C LEU A 287 -7.85 -14.62 -0.87
N TRP A 288 -8.38 -13.53 -0.32
CA TRP A 288 -7.63 -12.63 0.54
C TRP A 288 -7.50 -13.24 1.95
N ASN A 289 -6.30 -13.63 2.35
CA ASN A 289 -6.00 -14.43 3.53
C ASN A 289 -5.43 -13.59 4.69
N THR A 290 -6.19 -12.60 5.17
CA THR A 290 -5.68 -11.67 6.21
C THR A 290 -5.82 -12.20 7.63
N GLY A 291 -6.78 -13.09 7.91
CA GLY A 291 -7.17 -13.48 9.27
C GLY A 291 -7.96 -12.42 10.03
N ILE A 292 -8.39 -11.35 9.34
CA ILE A 292 -9.20 -10.28 9.90
C ILE A 292 -10.65 -10.46 9.45
N ASP A 293 -11.58 -10.29 10.38
CA ASP A 293 -13.02 -10.36 10.12
C ASP A 293 -13.44 -9.28 9.11
N SER A 294 -13.87 -9.69 7.91
CA SER A 294 -14.31 -8.78 6.86
C SER A 294 -15.52 -7.94 7.24
N GLN A 295 -16.33 -8.39 8.21
CA GLN A 295 -17.50 -7.64 8.69
C GLN A 295 -17.10 -6.32 9.37
N THR A 296 -15.87 -6.20 9.90
CA THR A 296 -15.38 -4.94 10.47
C THR A 296 -15.23 -3.83 9.42
N THR A 297 -15.20 -4.20 8.14
CA THR A 297 -15.12 -3.26 7.01
C THR A 297 -16.49 -2.72 6.57
N ILE A 298 -17.59 -3.34 7.02
CA ILE A 298 -18.94 -2.90 6.66
C ILE A 298 -19.19 -1.51 7.24
N PRO A 299 -19.60 -0.51 6.44
CA PRO A 299 -19.83 0.83 6.93
C PRO A 299 -20.95 0.87 7.96
N PRO A 300 -20.85 1.75 8.98
CA PRO A 300 -21.96 2.03 9.86
C PRO A 300 -23.19 2.47 9.07
N LYS A 301 -24.35 1.83 9.32
CA LYS A 301 -25.64 2.22 8.74
C LYS A 301 -26.12 3.58 9.24
N ASN A 302 -25.69 3.96 10.45
CA ASN A 302 -26.01 5.27 11.02
C ASN A 302 -25.21 6.37 10.32
N ILE A 303 -25.92 7.31 9.68
CA ILE A 303 -25.31 8.39 8.89
C ILE A 303 -24.36 9.29 9.70
N LEU A 304 -24.63 9.53 10.99
CA LEU A 304 -23.78 10.35 11.84
C LEU A 304 -22.46 9.63 12.17
N GLN A 305 -22.53 8.32 12.42
CA GLN A 305 -21.35 7.49 12.62
C GLN A 305 -20.50 7.43 11.34
N LEU A 306 -21.13 7.20 10.19
CA LEU A 306 -20.46 7.20 8.89
C LEU A 306 -19.79 8.56 8.60
N ALA A 307 -20.50 9.68 8.82
CA ALA A 307 -19.94 11.01 8.63
C ALA A 307 -18.75 11.29 9.56
N SER A 308 -18.80 10.80 10.80
CA SER A 308 -17.69 10.91 11.75
C SER A 308 -16.46 10.10 11.32
N LEU A 309 -16.66 8.87 10.83
CA LEU A 309 -15.61 8.03 10.25
C LEU A 309 -14.97 8.74 9.04
N VAL A 310 -15.75 9.19 8.07
CA VAL A 310 -15.23 9.87 6.87
C VAL A 310 -14.43 11.13 7.24
N LYS A 311 -14.90 11.92 8.21
CA LYS A 311 -14.20 13.15 8.65
C LYS A 311 -12.85 12.88 9.33
N SER A 312 -12.65 11.67 9.85
CA SER A 312 -11.40 11.26 10.50
C SER A 312 -10.32 10.84 9.52
N ILE A 313 -10.67 10.62 8.25
CA ILE A 313 -9.75 10.23 7.18
C ILE A 313 -9.21 11.49 6.51
N ARG A 314 -7.89 11.70 6.55
CA ARG A 314 -7.24 12.87 5.96
C ARG A 314 -5.91 12.52 5.30
N GLY A 315 -5.52 13.35 4.35
CA GLY A 315 -4.16 13.37 3.80
C GLY A 315 -3.48 14.69 4.10
N ARG A 316 -2.15 14.66 4.22
CA ARG A 316 -1.36 15.90 4.27
C ARG A 316 0.03 15.70 3.71
N LEU A 317 0.61 16.78 3.19
CA LEU A 317 2.04 16.90 2.97
C LEU A 317 2.69 17.31 4.29
N SER A 318 3.64 16.53 4.78
CA SER A 318 4.49 16.85 5.94
C SER A 318 5.87 17.25 5.47
N ALA A 319 6.43 18.33 6.00
CA ALA A 319 7.88 18.52 5.99
C ALA A 319 8.44 18.14 7.37
N TRP A 320 9.20 17.06 7.38
CA TRP A 320 9.78 16.45 8.57
C TRP A 320 11.26 16.77 8.66
N ASP A 321 11.70 17.24 9.83
CA ASP A 321 13.12 17.36 10.14
C ASP A 321 13.62 16.03 10.72
N PRO A 322 14.51 15.29 10.01
CA PRO A 322 14.99 14.00 10.46
C PRO A 322 15.99 14.10 11.63
N VAL A 323 16.65 15.24 11.83
CA VAL A 323 17.60 15.46 12.92
C VAL A 323 16.84 15.81 14.20
N GLU A 324 15.92 16.77 14.10
CA GLU A 324 15.10 17.22 15.22
C GLU A 324 13.88 16.32 15.50
N GLN A 325 13.60 15.36 14.62
CA GLN A 325 12.48 14.43 14.71
C GLN A 325 11.13 15.13 14.90
N LYS A 326 10.86 16.17 14.10
CA LYS A 326 9.62 16.96 14.21
C LYS A 326 9.09 17.47 12.88
N GLU A 327 7.78 17.68 12.82
CA GLU A 327 7.12 18.36 11.71
C GLU A 327 7.43 19.86 11.75
N VAL A 328 8.07 20.37 10.70
CA VAL A 328 8.39 21.81 10.54
C VAL A 328 7.20 22.57 9.97
N TRP A 329 6.53 21.98 8.97
CA TRP A 329 5.29 22.51 8.43
C TRP A 329 4.46 21.38 7.82
N LYS A 330 3.16 21.64 7.63
CA LYS A 330 2.25 20.73 6.92
C LYS A 330 1.23 21.46 6.05
N SER A 331 0.73 20.77 5.04
CA SER A 331 -0.39 21.22 4.20
C SER A 331 -1.43 20.10 4.09
N TYR A 332 -2.65 20.35 4.54
CA TYR A 332 -3.75 19.38 4.44
C TYR A 332 -4.33 19.34 3.04
N HIS A 333 -4.68 18.14 2.59
CA HIS A 333 -5.46 17.87 1.39
C HIS A 333 -6.90 17.50 1.78
N THR A 334 -7.83 17.55 0.82
CA THR A 334 -9.24 17.17 1.09
C THR A 334 -9.35 15.67 1.40
N LEU A 335 -8.65 14.85 0.62
CA LEU A 335 -8.66 13.39 0.69
C LEU A 335 -7.24 12.85 0.98
N PRO A 336 -7.11 11.63 1.51
CA PRO A 336 -5.82 10.95 1.66
C PRO A 336 -5.30 10.45 0.31
N TRP A 337 -4.31 9.56 0.33
CA TRP A 337 -3.82 8.87 -0.87
C TRP A 337 -3.27 9.82 -1.94
N ASN A 338 -2.57 10.86 -1.48
CA ASN A 338 -1.93 11.86 -2.33
C ASN A 338 -0.59 11.33 -2.86
N GLY A 339 -0.17 11.83 -4.01
CA GLY A 339 1.00 11.33 -4.71
C GLY A 339 2.32 11.61 -4.02
N GLY A 340 3.36 10.98 -4.57
CA GLY A 340 4.73 11.18 -4.14
C GLY A 340 5.20 12.62 -4.32
N THR A 341 6.34 12.95 -3.71
CA THR A 341 6.92 14.29 -3.72
C THR A 341 8.19 14.37 -4.55
N LEU A 342 8.45 15.54 -5.10
CA LEU A 342 9.72 15.91 -5.74
C LEU A 342 10.20 17.22 -5.15
N THR A 343 11.41 17.27 -4.63
CA THR A 343 12.05 18.52 -4.19
C THR A 343 13.21 18.92 -5.09
N THR A 344 13.50 20.23 -5.17
CA THR A 344 14.55 20.78 -6.04
C THR A 344 15.41 21.82 -5.32
N SER A 345 16.58 22.11 -5.87
CA SER A 345 17.48 23.17 -5.38
C SER A 345 16.88 24.58 -5.49
N GLY A 346 15.81 24.76 -6.27
CA GLY A 346 15.06 26.02 -6.41
C GLY A 346 14.16 26.35 -5.22
N ASN A 347 14.33 25.71 -4.06
CA ASN A 347 13.47 25.84 -2.88
C ASN A 347 12.00 25.48 -3.17
N LEU A 348 11.78 24.42 -3.95
CA LEU A 348 10.44 23.93 -4.33
C LEU A 348 10.22 22.47 -3.93
N VAL A 349 8.98 22.15 -3.59
CA VAL A 349 8.43 20.79 -3.47
C VAL A 349 7.20 20.68 -4.35
N PHE A 350 7.16 19.70 -5.23
CA PHE A 350 6.02 19.38 -6.08
C PHE A 350 5.29 18.15 -5.54
N GLN A 351 3.96 18.18 -5.57
CA GLN A 351 3.11 17.05 -5.23
C GLN A 351 1.78 17.13 -6.00
N GLY A 352 1.32 15.99 -6.50
CA GLY A 352 -0.07 15.83 -6.96
C GLY A 352 -0.95 15.27 -5.85
N ASN A 353 -2.23 15.65 -5.81
CA ASN A 353 -3.17 15.20 -4.79
C ASN A 353 -4.32 14.36 -5.38
N SER A 354 -5.10 13.73 -4.50
CA SER A 354 -6.22 12.86 -4.86
C SER A 354 -7.41 13.61 -5.46
N ASP A 355 -7.51 14.92 -5.25
CA ASP A 355 -8.50 15.80 -5.89
C ASP A 355 -8.12 16.16 -7.34
N GLY A 356 -6.91 15.80 -7.78
CA GLY A 356 -6.40 16.02 -9.13
C GLY A 356 -5.63 17.34 -9.32
N GLU A 357 -5.34 18.05 -8.25
CA GLU A 357 -4.52 19.26 -8.27
C GLU A 357 -3.02 18.89 -8.19
N PHE A 358 -2.22 19.50 -9.06
CA PHE A 358 -0.77 19.45 -9.01
C PHE A 358 -0.23 20.77 -8.46
N VAL A 359 0.57 20.70 -7.39
CA VAL A 359 0.92 21.87 -6.56
C VAL A 359 2.43 21.98 -6.42
N ALA A 360 2.95 23.20 -6.49
CA ALA A 360 4.31 23.55 -6.08
C ALA A 360 4.27 24.38 -4.79
N PHE A 361 5.01 23.91 -3.79
CA PHE A 361 5.18 24.53 -2.48
C PHE A 361 6.59 25.08 -2.34
N GLN A 362 6.75 26.15 -1.56
CA GLN A 362 8.07 26.58 -1.07
C GLN A 362 8.59 25.54 -0.07
N ALA A 363 9.83 25.07 -0.24
CA ALA A 363 10.32 23.88 0.45
C ALA A 363 10.57 24.10 1.96
N ASP A 364 10.92 25.33 2.36
CA ASP A 364 11.22 25.72 3.74
C ASP A 364 9.96 26.06 4.59
N THR A 365 8.91 26.58 3.98
CA THR A 365 7.73 27.11 4.69
C THR A 365 6.41 26.39 4.38
N GLY A 366 6.36 25.60 3.30
CA GLY A 366 5.11 24.97 2.84
C GLY A 366 4.14 25.95 2.18
N LYS A 367 4.55 27.18 1.87
CA LYS A 367 3.71 28.14 1.16
C LYS A 367 3.38 27.63 -0.24
N ARG A 368 2.11 27.57 -0.60
CA ARG A 368 1.67 27.27 -1.98
C ARG A 368 2.09 28.40 -2.90
N LEU A 369 2.85 28.09 -3.95
CA LEU A 369 3.34 29.07 -4.91
C LEU A 369 2.62 28.98 -6.25
N TRP A 370 2.22 27.77 -6.63
CA TRP A 370 1.53 27.51 -7.90
C TRP A 370 0.71 26.23 -7.78
N SER A 371 -0.40 26.16 -8.50
CA SER A 371 -1.13 24.91 -8.72
C SER A 371 -1.91 24.91 -10.02
N THR A 372 -2.30 23.72 -10.47
CA THR A 372 -3.19 23.53 -11.61
C THR A 372 -3.98 22.23 -11.46
N ASP A 373 -5.18 22.17 -12.04
CA ASP A 373 -6.06 21.00 -12.02
C ASP A 373 -5.80 20.10 -13.23
N LEU A 374 -5.39 18.85 -12.98
CA LEU A 374 -5.09 17.83 -13.99
C LEU A 374 -6.26 16.88 -14.27
N LYS A 375 -7.44 17.16 -13.71
CA LYS A 375 -8.73 16.48 -13.95
C LYS A 375 -8.81 15.03 -13.47
N SER A 376 -7.82 14.52 -12.75
CA SER A 376 -7.82 13.18 -12.17
C SER A 376 -6.81 13.09 -11.03
N GLY A 377 -7.13 12.34 -9.98
CA GLY A 377 -6.25 12.12 -8.84
C GLY A 377 -4.84 11.66 -9.25
N ILE A 378 -3.84 12.12 -8.52
CA ILE A 378 -2.42 11.90 -8.85
C ILE A 378 -1.76 11.18 -7.68
N ILE A 379 -1.31 9.94 -7.91
CA ILE A 379 -0.66 9.11 -6.90
C ILE A 379 0.83 8.87 -7.21
N ALA A 380 1.26 9.06 -8.47
CA ALA A 380 2.66 8.92 -8.84
C ALA A 380 3.52 10.11 -8.35
N PRO A 381 4.83 9.90 -8.10
CA PRO A 381 5.75 11.01 -7.87
C PRO A 381 5.99 11.82 -9.16
N PRO A 382 6.22 13.13 -9.06
CA PRO A 382 6.75 13.92 -10.17
C PRO A 382 8.23 13.64 -10.41
N ILE A 383 8.71 13.93 -11.61
CA ILE A 383 10.14 13.95 -11.97
C ILE A 383 10.50 15.29 -12.61
N THR A 384 11.78 15.66 -12.61
CA THR A 384 12.30 16.81 -13.35
C THR A 384 13.56 16.45 -14.12
N TYR A 385 13.73 17.05 -15.29
CA TYR A 385 14.87 16.86 -16.20
C TYR A 385 15.08 18.12 -17.04
N SER A 386 16.13 18.13 -17.87
CA SER A 386 16.36 19.20 -18.83
C SER A 386 16.64 18.67 -20.23
N ILE A 387 16.20 19.42 -21.24
CA ILE A 387 16.49 19.20 -22.66
C ILE A 387 16.93 20.55 -23.22
N ASP A 388 18.11 20.60 -23.85
CA ASP A 388 18.68 21.80 -24.46
C ASP A 388 18.67 23.04 -23.54
N GLY A 389 18.91 22.83 -22.25
CA GLY A 389 18.95 23.89 -21.23
C GLY A 389 17.59 24.33 -20.69
N GLN A 390 16.47 23.82 -21.22
CA GLN A 390 15.13 24.05 -20.68
C GLN A 390 14.80 22.98 -19.63
N GLN A 391 14.38 23.39 -18.43
CA GLN A 391 13.88 22.48 -17.40
C GLN A 391 12.43 22.09 -17.67
N TYR A 392 12.13 20.81 -17.43
CA TYR A 392 10.80 20.22 -17.49
C TYR A 392 10.46 19.55 -16.14
N VAL A 393 9.18 19.56 -15.78
CA VAL A 393 8.62 18.78 -14.67
C VAL A 393 7.52 17.90 -15.23
N SER A 394 7.64 16.58 -15.09
CA SER A 394 6.65 15.63 -15.58
C SER A 394 5.99 14.88 -14.43
N VAL A 395 4.71 14.55 -14.58
CA VAL A 395 3.96 13.73 -13.62
C VAL A 395 3.01 12.78 -14.36
N LEU A 396 2.93 11.55 -13.85
CA LEU A 396 1.94 10.57 -14.29
C LEU A 396 0.62 10.83 -13.55
N VAL A 397 -0.39 11.20 -14.30
CA VAL A 397 -1.75 11.46 -13.80
C VAL A 397 -2.59 10.22 -14.00
N GLY A 398 -3.19 9.73 -12.94
CA GLY A 398 -4.00 8.52 -12.96
C GLY A 398 -4.39 8.10 -11.55
N TRP A 399 -5.69 8.16 -11.27
CA TRP A 399 -6.24 7.70 -10.00
C TRP A 399 -6.26 6.17 -9.92
N GLY A 400 -5.90 5.61 -8.76
CA GLY A 400 -5.67 4.18 -8.63
C GLY A 400 -5.10 3.74 -7.28
N GLY A 401 -4.61 2.51 -7.26
CA GLY A 401 -4.06 1.87 -6.05
C GLY A 401 -5.14 1.40 -5.08
N MET A 402 -4.70 0.78 -3.99
CA MET A 402 -5.58 0.05 -3.07
C MET A 402 -6.69 0.90 -2.45
N PHE A 403 -6.38 2.13 -2.04
CA PHE A 403 -7.38 3.05 -1.48
C PHE A 403 -8.52 3.35 -2.46
N ALA A 404 -8.20 3.52 -3.74
CA ALA A 404 -9.18 3.83 -4.77
C ALA A 404 -10.09 2.64 -5.11
N LEU A 405 -9.65 1.41 -4.84
CA LEU A 405 -10.47 0.21 -5.02
C LEU A 405 -11.34 -0.06 -3.80
N TYR A 406 -10.78 0.03 -2.58
CA TYR A 406 -11.44 -0.47 -1.38
C TYR A 406 -12.23 0.62 -0.61
N SER A 407 -11.77 1.88 -0.56
CA SER A 407 -12.20 2.83 0.49
C SER A 407 -13.66 3.32 0.45
N GLY A 408 -14.39 3.07 -0.63
CA GLY A 408 -15.80 3.46 -0.73
C GLY A 408 -16.02 4.96 -0.98
N LEU A 409 -15.09 5.66 -1.65
CA LEU A 409 -15.23 7.08 -1.97
C LEU A 409 -15.71 7.31 -3.41
N PRO A 410 -16.85 7.99 -3.65
CA PRO A 410 -17.39 8.13 -5.01
C PRO A 410 -16.43 8.81 -6.00
N ALA A 411 -16.39 8.29 -7.23
CA ALA A 411 -15.52 8.76 -8.33
C ALA A 411 -15.59 10.27 -8.64
N LYS A 412 -16.73 10.92 -8.36
CA LYS A 412 -16.90 12.37 -8.55
C LYS A 412 -15.93 13.21 -7.72
N TYR A 413 -15.35 12.65 -6.66
CA TYR A 413 -14.37 13.32 -5.81
C TYR A 413 -12.92 13.07 -6.25
N THR A 414 -12.68 12.20 -7.22
CA THR A 414 -11.34 11.75 -7.64
C THR A 414 -11.07 11.94 -9.13
N GLY A 415 -11.99 12.59 -9.85
CA GLY A 415 -11.86 12.96 -11.26
C GLY A 415 -12.41 11.96 -12.29
N GLY A 416 -13.27 11.02 -11.87
CA GLY A 416 -14.00 10.13 -12.79
C GLY A 416 -13.20 8.89 -13.25
N PRO A 417 -13.69 8.17 -14.29
CA PRO A 417 -13.05 6.93 -14.77
C PRO A 417 -11.63 7.16 -15.28
N ILE A 418 -10.78 6.13 -15.18
CA ILE A 418 -9.35 6.17 -15.51
C ILE A 418 -9.10 6.87 -16.86
N ASN A 419 -8.35 7.97 -16.81
CA ASN A 419 -7.80 8.66 -17.99
C ASN A 419 -6.30 8.92 -17.76
N GLY A 420 -5.53 7.83 -17.76
CA GLY A 420 -4.10 7.84 -17.52
C GLY A 420 -3.35 8.67 -18.55
N LYS A 421 -2.51 9.60 -18.10
CA LYS A 421 -1.77 10.53 -18.97
C LYS A 421 -0.47 10.98 -18.34
N ILE A 422 0.50 11.36 -19.19
CA ILE A 422 1.72 12.04 -18.78
C ILE A 422 1.52 13.53 -19.01
N VAL A 423 1.68 14.35 -17.98
CA VAL A 423 1.63 15.81 -18.11
C VAL A 423 3.02 16.37 -17.84
N THR A 424 3.50 17.23 -18.73
CA THR A 424 4.83 17.86 -18.64
C THR A 424 4.70 19.37 -18.66
N PHE A 425 5.34 20.02 -17.69
CA PHE A 425 5.37 21.47 -17.51
C PHE A 425 6.75 22.02 -17.88
N ALA A 426 6.75 23.20 -18.50
CA ALA A 426 7.93 24.04 -18.72
C ALA A 426 7.50 25.51 -18.61
N LEU A 427 8.43 26.39 -18.26
CA LEU A 427 8.17 27.83 -18.17
C LEU A 427 7.76 28.39 -19.54
N GLY A 428 6.72 29.22 -19.57
CA GLY A 428 6.24 29.89 -20.79
C GLY A 428 5.30 29.08 -21.68
N SER A 429 4.94 27.84 -21.29
CA SER A 429 3.93 27.05 -22.00
C SER A 429 2.50 27.54 -21.72
N ASP A 430 1.65 27.54 -22.75
CA ASP A 430 0.23 27.92 -22.69
C ASP A 430 -0.72 26.76 -23.02
N LEU A 431 -0.20 25.52 -23.10
CA LEU A 431 -0.99 24.33 -23.37
C LEU A 431 -1.99 24.05 -22.23
N SER A 432 -3.21 23.64 -22.60
CA SER A 432 -4.24 23.23 -21.67
C SER A 432 -4.47 21.72 -21.70
N ILE A 433 -4.98 21.18 -20.59
CA ILE A 433 -5.36 19.77 -20.48
C ILE A 433 -6.81 19.64 -20.95
N PRO A 434 -7.14 18.65 -21.80
CA PRO A 434 -8.52 18.37 -22.18
C PRO A 434 -9.39 18.08 -20.96
N ASP A 435 -10.68 18.41 -21.06
CA ASP A 435 -11.66 18.04 -20.04
C ASP A 435 -11.74 16.52 -19.87
N GLY A 436 -12.12 16.09 -18.67
CA GLY A 436 -12.40 14.70 -18.37
C GLY A 436 -13.65 14.19 -19.07
N PRO A 437 -13.84 12.85 -19.13
CA PRO A 437 -15.09 12.28 -19.59
C PRO A 437 -16.27 12.80 -18.74
N PRO A 438 -17.49 12.90 -19.31
CA PRO A 438 -18.65 13.32 -18.56
C PRO A 438 -18.95 12.33 -17.42
N THR A 439 -19.52 12.84 -16.33
CA THR A 439 -20.05 12.00 -15.25
C THR A 439 -21.11 11.08 -15.81
N LEU A 440 -21.03 9.79 -15.48
CA LEU A 440 -22.06 8.81 -15.83
C LEU A 440 -23.36 9.16 -15.11
N GLU A 441 -24.47 9.20 -15.86
CA GLU A 441 -25.79 9.22 -15.23
C GLU A 441 -26.15 7.81 -14.76
N MET A 442 -26.63 7.72 -13.52
CA MET A 442 -27.04 6.45 -12.94
C MET A 442 -28.28 5.89 -13.66
N PRO A 443 -28.23 4.66 -14.21
CA PRO A 443 -29.41 3.99 -14.74
C PRO A 443 -30.47 3.80 -13.66
N TYR A 444 -31.75 3.72 -14.05
CA TYR A 444 -32.80 3.35 -13.09
C TYR A 444 -32.59 1.88 -12.67
N PRO A 445 -32.42 1.60 -11.37
CA PRO A 445 -32.18 0.23 -10.90
C PRO A 445 -33.45 -0.63 -11.05
N PRO A 446 -33.30 -1.94 -11.32
CA PRO A 446 -34.45 -2.84 -11.46
C PRO A 446 -35.18 -3.03 -10.12
N GLU A 447 -36.41 -3.54 -10.20
CA GLU A 447 -37.13 -3.99 -9.02
C GLU A 447 -36.56 -5.30 -8.45
N SER A 448 -36.63 -5.46 -7.14
CA SER A 448 -36.25 -6.69 -6.43
C SER A 448 -37.28 -6.95 -5.35
N ASN A 449 -37.72 -8.21 -5.23
CA ASN A 449 -38.65 -8.69 -4.21
C ASN A 449 -37.92 -9.41 -3.06
N ALA A 450 -36.58 -9.31 -3.00
CA ALA A 450 -35.79 -9.90 -1.92
C ALA A 450 -36.20 -9.31 -0.57
N ASP A 451 -36.27 -10.18 0.45
CA ASP A 451 -36.54 -9.75 1.81
C ASP A 451 -35.27 -9.18 2.49
N GLU A 452 -35.43 -8.61 3.68
CA GLU A 452 -34.32 -8.00 4.42
C GLU A 452 -33.22 -9.01 4.79
N VAL A 453 -33.57 -10.30 4.95
CA VAL A 453 -32.60 -11.35 5.30
C VAL A 453 -31.75 -11.69 4.08
N THR A 454 -32.36 -11.89 2.91
CA THR A 454 -31.65 -12.08 1.63
C THR A 454 -30.70 -10.92 1.35
N ILE A 455 -31.13 -9.67 1.58
CA ILE A 455 -30.29 -8.49 1.38
C ILE A 455 -29.12 -8.44 2.38
N ALA A 456 -29.36 -8.79 3.65
CA ALA A 456 -28.31 -8.83 4.67
C ALA A 456 -27.25 -9.91 4.38
N ASN A 457 -27.68 -11.11 3.98
CA ASN A 457 -26.78 -12.18 3.55
C ASN A 457 -25.94 -11.75 2.34
N GLY A 458 -26.56 -11.07 1.37
CA GLY A 458 -25.88 -10.52 0.21
C GLY A 458 -24.84 -9.46 0.55
N GLU A 459 -25.10 -8.64 1.56
CA GLU A 459 -24.14 -7.64 2.04
C GLU A 459 -22.90 -8.29 2.66
N GLU A 460 -23.09 -9.29 3.52
CA GLU A 460 -21.99 -10.01 4.15
C GLU A 460 -21.09 -10.64 3.07
N LYS A 461 -21.69 -11.35 2.11
CA LYS A 461 -20.94 -11.99 1.01
C LYS A 461 -20.27 -10.97 0.10
N TYR A 462 -20.92 -9.84 -0.19
CA TYR A 462 -20.28 -8.75 -0.93
C TYR A 462 -19.00 -8.26 -0.23
N HIS A 463 -19.03 -8.12 1.11
CA HIS A 463 -17.86 -7.71 1.89
C HIS A 463 -16.85 -8.83 2.14
N ALA A 464 -17.20 -10.09 1.93
CA ALA A 464 -16.23 -11.18 1.91
C ALA A 464 -15.47 -11.25 0.57
N TYR A 465 -16.15 -11.02 -0.56
CA TYR A 465 -15.59 -11.40 -1.89
C TYR A 465 -15.42 -10.25 -2.90
N CYS A 466 -16.18 -9.17 -2.79
CA CYS A 466 -16.29 -8.16 -3.86
C CYS A 466 -15.71 -6.80 -3.49
N PHE A 467 -15.80 -6.39 -2.21
CA PHE A 467 -15.53 -5.02 -1.76
C PHE A 467 -14.09 -4.54 -2.02
N VAL A 468 -13.12 -5.46 -2.02
CA VAL A 468 -11.70 -5.16 -2.22
C VAL A 468 -11.48 -4.42 -3.54
N CYS A 469 -12.26 -4.81 -4.56
CA CYS A 469 -12.24 -4.24 -5.89
C CYS A 469 -13.33 -3.16 -6.05
N HIS A 470 -14.57 -3.48 -5.68
CA HIS A 470 -15.75 -2.66 -5.99
C HIS A 470 -16.12 -1.64 -4.91
N GLY A 471 -15.31 -1.51 -3.87
CA GLY A 471 -15.44 -0.56 -2.79
C GLY A 471 -16.34 -1.05 -1.66
N VAL A 472 -15.98 -0.69 -0.45
CA VAL A 472 -16.78 -0.90 0.75
C VAL A 472 -18.19 -0.31 0.57
N GLY A 473 -19.22 -1.04 1.02
CA GLY A 473 -20.62 -0.61 0.92
C GLY A 473 -21.16 -0.46 -0.52
N ALA A 474 -20.52 -1.13 -1.48
CA ALA A 474 -20.76 -1.04 -2.92
C ALA A 474 -20.53 0.34 -3.54
N VAL A 475 -19.71 1.18 -2.92
CA VAL A 475 -19.38 2.51 -3.44
C VAL A 475 -18.07 2.46 -4.23
N GLY A 476 -18.16 2.45 -5.55
CA GLY A 476 -16.99 2.36 -6.42
C GLY A 476 -16.13 3.63 -6.43
N GLY A 477 -14.82 3.46 -6.37
CA GLY A 477 -13.85 4.56 -6.31
C GLY A 477 -13.42 5.16 -7.65
N GLY A 478 -14.07 4.77 -8.76
CA GLY A 478 -13.83 5.33 -10.09
C GLY A 478 -12.69 4.68 -10.88
N VAL A 479 -12.05 3.64 -10.34
CA VAL A 479 -10.96 2.91 -11.01
C VAL A 479 -11.50 1.71 -11.77
N ILE A 480 -12.46 1.00 -11.18
CA ILE A 480 -13.22 -0.05 -11.83
C ILE A 480 -14.72 0.29 -11.79
N SER A 481 -15.53 -0.56 -12.41
CA SER A 481 -16.99 -0.33 -12.50
C SER A 481 -17.63 -0.25 -11.12
N ASP A 482 -18.41 0.81 -10.88
CA ASP A 482 -19.28 0.93 -9.72
C ASP A 482 -20.52 0.04 -9.93
N LEU A 483 -20.69 -0.97 -9.10
CA LEU A 483 -21.75 -1.96 -9.28
C LEU A 483 -23.16 -1.40 -9.04
N ARG A 484 -23.29 -0.21 -8.46
CA ARG A 484 -24.60 0.46 -8.35
C ARG A 484 -25.06 1.02 -9.69
N TYR A 485 -24.13 1.27 -10.60
CA TYR A 485 -24.37 1.86 -11.93
C TYR A 485 -24.52 0.80 -13.03
N MET A 486 -24.82 -0.45 -12.66
CA MET A 486 -25.04 -1.53 -13.62
C MET A 486 -26.16 -1.19 -14.63
N SER A 487 -25.91 -1.52 -15.89
CA SER A 487 -26.94 -1.45 -16.94
C SER A 487 -27.95 -2.59 -16.81
N GLU A 488 -29.11 -2.45 -17.45
CA GLU A 488 -30.10 -3.54 -17.55
C GLU A 488 -29.47 -4.84 -18.11
N GLU A 489 -28.63 -4.71 -19.14
CA GLU A 489 -27.89 -5.85 -19.69
C GLU A 489 -26.96 -6.49 -18.65
N THR A 490 -26.24 -5.67 -17.87
CA THR A 490 -25.34 -6.16 -16.82
C THR A 490 -26.14 -6.88 -15.72
N HIS A 491 -27.28 -6.35 -15.31
CA HIS A 491 -28.17 -7.01 -14.36
C HIS A 491 -28.64 -8.38 -14.90
N SER A 492 -29.03 -8.46 -16.18
CA SER A 492 -29.51 -9.72 -16.78
C SER A 492 -28.43 -10.81 -16.88
N LYS A 493 -27.15 -10.43 -16.81
CA LYS A 493 -25.99 -11.34 -16.93
C LYS A 493 -25.24 -11.51 -15.62
N PHE A 494 -25.78 -11.04 -14.49
CA PHE A 494 -25.05 -10.94 -13.23
C PHE A 494 -24.37 -12.26 -12.81
N SER A 495 -25.11 -13.37 -12.69
CA SER A 495 -24.53 -14.66 -12.30
C SER A 495 -23.55 -15.22 -13.35
N ALA A 496 -23.77 -14.95 -14.64
CA ALA A 496 -22.83 -15.36 -15.68
C ALA A 496 -21.50 -14.60 -15.61
N ILE A 497 -21.53 -13.35 -15.12
CA ILE A 497 -20.33 -12.56 -14.82
C ILE A 497 -19.68 -13.07 -13.54
N VAL A 498 -20.42 -13.13 -12.43
CA VAL A 498 -19.88 -13.45 -11.09
C VAL A 498 -19.44 -14.89 -10.98
N LEU A 499 -20.24 -15.86 -11.42
CA LEU A 499 -19.92 -17.28 -11.30
C LEU A 499 -19.16 -17.80 -12.53
N GLY A 500 -19.60 -17.36 -13.72
CA GLY A 500 -19.09 -17.84 -15.00
C GLY A 500 -17.86 -17.10 -15.53
N GLY A 501 -17.44 -15.99 -14.91
CA GLY A 501 -16.27 -15.23 -15.35
C GLY A 501 -16.41 -14.65 -16.75
N MET A 502 -17.62 -14.26 -17.17
CA MET A 502 -17.89 -13.71 -18.52
C MET A 502 -16.97 -12.51 -18.86
N TYR A 503 -16.46 -11.80 -17.86
CA TYR A 503 -15.55 -10.67 -18.00
C TYR A 503 -14.11 -10.98 -17.52
N ALA A 504 -13.68 -12.24 -17.54
CA ALA A 504 -12.33 -12.64 -17.14
C ALA A 504 -11.24 -11.95 -17.97
N ASN A 505 -11.48 -11.74 -19.26
CA ASN A 505 -10.58 -10.97 -20.14
C ASN A 505 -10.46 -9.48 -19.79
N LYS A 506 -11.35 -8.97 -18.93
CA LYS A 506 -11.31 -7.62 -18.36
C LYS A 506 -10.86 -7.61 -16.89
N GLY A 507 -10.42 -8.75 -16.36
CA GLY A 507 -9.96 -8.90 -14.98
C GLY A 507 -11.03 -9.32 -13.96
N MET A 508 -12.29 -9.53 -14.36
CA MET A 508 -13.34 -10.05 -13.45
C MET A 508 -13.44 -11.58 -13.57
N VAL A 509 -12.81 -12.28 -12.64
CA VAL A 509 -12.79 -13.75 -12.59
C VAL A 509 -14.14 -14.34 -12.19
N GLY A 510 -14.32 -15.63 -12.44
CA GLY A 510 -15.49 -16.39 -11.98
C GLY A 510 -15.28 -16.94 -10.56
N PHE A 511 -16.34 -16.94 -9.78
CA PHE A 511 -16.36 -17.33 -8.36
C PHE A 511 -17.13 -18.65 -8.12
N SER A 512 -17.42 -19.44 -9.16
CA SER A 512 -18.22 -20.67 -9.05
C SER A 512 -17.61 -21.76 -8.17
N ASP A 513 -16.32 -21.68 -7.86
CA ASP A 513 -15.64 -22.60 -6.93
C ASP A 513 -15.96 -22.30 -5.45
N ILE A 514 -16.41 -21.08 -5.14
CA ILE A 514 -16.58 -20.57 -3.77
C ILE A 514 -17.96 -19.95 -3.50
N LEU A 515 -18.67 -19.53 -4.53
CA LEU A 515 -20.02 -18.97 -4.46
C LEU A 515 -21.02 -19.87 -5.19
N SER A 516 -22.16 -20.12 -4.56
CA SER A 516 -23.30 -20.78 -5.17
C SER A 516 -24.15 -19.82 -6.02
N GLN A 517 -25.11 -20.38 -6.75
CA GLN A 517 -26.11 -19.59 -7.48
C GLN A 517 -26.94 -18.71 -6.52
N GLU A 518 -27.31 -19.23 -5.36
CA GLU A 518 -28.04 -18.49 -4.33
C GLU A 518 -27.21 -17.32 -3.79
N ASP A 519 -25.92 -17.54 -3.51
CA ASP A 519 -25.01 -16.47 -3.06
C ASP A 519 -24.90 -15.34 -4.09
N SER A 520 -24.81 -15.70 -5.38
CA SER A 520 -24.81 -14.72 -6.46
C SER A 520 -26.11 -13.92 -6.50
N GLU A 521 -27.26 -14.53 -6.24
CA GLU A 521 -28.56 -13.85 -6.24
C GLU A 521 -28.73 -12.94 -5.03
N GLU A 522 -28.25 -13.35 -3.86
CA GLU A 522 -28.24 -12.53 -2.65
C GLU A 522 -27.34 -11.29 -2.81
N ILE A 523 -26.12 -11.45 -3.33
CA ILE A 523 -25.23 -10.33 -3.64
C ILE A 523 -25.90 -9.38 -4.64
N HIS A 524 -26.59 -9.93 -5.66
CA HIS A 524 -27.31 -9.11 -6.63
C HIS A 524 -28.43 -8.30 -5.99
N ALA A 525 -29.21 -8.92 -5.09
CA ALA A 525 -30.27 -8.25 -4.35
C ALA A 525 -29.73 -7.11 -3.49
N TYR A 526 -28.61 -7.31 -2.80
CA TYR A 526 -27.91 -6.26 -2.06
C TYR A 526 -27.51 -5.09 -2.98
N LEU A 527 -26.88 -5.38 -4.12
CA LEU A 527 -26.45 -4.35 -5.06
C LEU A 527 -27.62 -3.55 -5.65
N ILE A 528 -28.75 -4.20 -5.93
CA ILE A 528 -29.98 -3.53 -6.39
C ILE A 528 -30.50 -2.59 -5.30
N GLN A 529 -30.53 -3.02 -4.04
CA GLN A 529 -30.93 -2.18 -2.91
C GLN A 529 -30.02 -0.94 -2.77
N ARG A 530 -28.69 -1.13 -2.82
CA ARG A 530 -27.71 -0.04 -2.77
C ARG A 530 -27.84 0.92 -3.96
N ALA A 531 -28.17 0.40 -5.14
CA ALA A 531 -28.44 1.20 -6.33
C ALA A 531 -29.70 2.06 -6.15
N LYS A 532 -30.80 1.50 -5.64
CA LYS A 532 -32.03 2.25 -5.34
C LYS A 532 -31.79 3.39 -4.36
N GLU A 533 -31.13 3.11 -3.24
CA GLU A 533 -30.77 4.12 -2.24
C GLU A 533 -29.97 5.27 -2.85
N THR A 534 -28.96 4.95 -3.66
CA THR A 534 -28.10 5.95 -4.31
C THR A 534 -28.88 6.76 -5.35
N TYR A 535 -29.69 6.10 -6.19
CA TYR A 535 -30.48 6.76 -7.23
C TYR A 535 -31.40 7.84 -6.66
N TYR A 536 -32.14 7.53 -5.58
CA TYR A 536 -33.03 8.49 -4.93
C TYR A 536 -32.25 9.65 -4.29
N LEU A 537 -31.11 9.37 -3.64
CA LEU A 537 -30.27 10.40 -3.04
C LEU A 537 -29.70 11.37 -4.09
N GLU A 538 -29.27 10.89 -5.25
CA GLU A 538 -28.75 11.74 -6.33
C GLU A 538 -29.85 12.61 -6.95
N ARG A 539 -31.05 12.07 -7.16
CA ARG A 539 -32.19 12.83 -7.69
C ARG A 539 -32.71 13.89 -6.72
N ILE A 540 -32.80 13.58 -5.42
CA ILE A 540 -33.18 14.56 -4.40
C ILE A 540 -32.17 15.71 -4.36
N ASN A 541 -30.86 15.41 -4.36
CA ASN A 541 -29.83 16.44 -4.38
C ASN A 541 -29.85 17.29 -5.64
N SER A 542 -30.15 16.71 -6.80
CA SER A 542 -30.31 17.46 -8.05
C SER A 542 -31.54 18.36 -8.07
N PHE A 543 -32.60 18.00 -7.34
CA PHE A 543 -33.81 18.81 -7.23
C PHE A 543 -33.63 20.01 -6.27
N LEU A 544 -32.75 19.86 -5.26
CA LEU A 544 -32.48 20.89 -4.26
C LEU A 544 -31.41 21.91 -4.66
N LYS A 545 -30.62 21.61 -5.69
CA LYS A 545 -29.66 22.55 -6.32
C LYS A 545 -30.36 23.32 -7.43
#